data_AF-A0A2V8JPX4-F1
#
_entry.id   AF-A0A2V8JPX4-F1
#
_cell.length_a   1.000
_cell.length_b   1.000
_cell.length_c   1.000
_cell.angle_alpha   90.00
_cell.angle_beta   90.00
_cell.angle_gamma   90.00
#
_symmetry.space_group_name_H-M   'P 1'
#
loop_
_entity.id
_entity.type
_entity.pdbx_description
1 polymer ?
#
loop_
_entity_poly.entity_id
_entity_poly.type
_entity_poly.pdbx_seq_one_letter_code
_entity_poly.pdbx_strand_id
1 'polypeptide(L)'
;MALPMRNTVTSMRTIVIVMELTLAATLVIAQPPAQAPAAGTAAQAYRNIQLLKDIPSTQLIPTMRFISASLGVECEFCHLGDRSADTDHKNTARKMMTMMMAINKDSFGGQREVTCYTCHHGTNNPVGTPTPTGQYSELGAGVFFKPDGGPLAGGRDEVMSQAYREYVAKDRLAGLPTPDQILAKYVAALGGEQALRRVTARLITGTAELPGDVRGAAPAIHVPVQQYFKAPNQWVMTFQMGNGATSNGFDGTVAWIQAANGVVTEATGVTNAPLPPLARVKRNADFYEPLNLKQQYPRLTVRGIENVRGLDTYVVVGVPDGDLPERLFFDTQTGLLVRKSTAVATALGNYPIQTDYDDYRDVGGVKFPYLVRTVAISPADDLTIHVEKVQNNPTVDAGKFAKPASRPAAAR
;
A
#
# COMPACT_ATOMS: atom_id res chain seq x y z
N MET A 1 -25.06 81.90 9.86
CA MET A 1 -23.71 81.91 9.25
C MET A 1 -23.69 80.96 8.08
N ALA A 2 -22.93 81.29 7.02
CA ALA A 2 -22.49 80.45 5.88
C ALA A 2 -23.48 79.49 5.17
N LEU A 3 -23.48 79.53 3.83
CA LEU A 3 -24.20 78.65 2.90
C LEU A 3 -23.18 77.78 2.08
N PRO A 4 -23.58 76.90 1.12
CA PRO A 4 -22.90 75.62 0.91
C PRO A 4 -22.20 75.45 -0.46
N MET A 5 -21.51 74.32 -0.64
CA MET A 5 -21.25 73.58 -1.90
C MET A 5 -20.97 72.11 -1.50
N ARG A 6 -21.43 71.02 -2.14
CA ARG A 6 -21.92 70.69 -3.51
C ARG A 6 -20.79 70.53 -4.55
N ASN A 7 -20.96 69.51 -5.41
CA ASN A 7 -20.12 69.09 -6.56
C ASN A 7 -18.96 68.10 -6.25
N THR A 8 -18.59 67.09 -7.07
CA THR A 8 -19.29 66.12 -7.97
C THR A 8 -18.24 65.34 -8.80
N VAL A 9 -18.51 64.08 -9.20
CA VAL A 9 -18.13 63.48 -10.53
C VAL A 9 -16.61 63.17 -10.75
N THR A 10 -16.14 62.03 -11.28
CA THR A 10 -16.76 60.85 -11.96
C THR A 10 -15.85 59.59 -12.00
N SER A 11 -16.46 58.42 -12.27
CA SER A 11 -15.89 57.22 -12.94
C SER A 11 -14.78 56.46 -12.17
N MET A 12 -14.67 55.12 -12.15
CA MET A 12 -15.17 54.03 -13.02
C MET A 12 -15.16 52.72 -12.16
N ARG A 13 -15.97 51.66 -12.31
CA ARG A 13 -17.03 51.29 -13.27
C ARG A 13 -18.02 50.24 -12.65
N THR A 14 -18.98 49.80 -13.47
CA THR A 14 -19.86 48.60 -13.45
C THR A 14 -19.21 47.25 -13.08
N ILE A 15 -19.87 46.16 -12.65
CA ILE A 15 -21.27 45.74 -12.30
C ILE A 15 -21.13 44.39 -11.50
N VAL A 16 -21.96 43.84 -10.58
CA VAL A 16 -23.28 44.11 -9.94
C VAL A 16 -24.34 42.99 -10.17
N ILE A 17 -24.97 42.49 -9.08
CA ILE A 17 -26.21 41.63 -8.98
C ILE A 17 -26.12 40.14 -9.41
N VAL A 18 -26.97 39.19 -8.95
CA VAL A 18 -27.53 38.81 -7.61
C VAL A 18 -28.39 37.52 -7.72
N MET A 19 -28.80 36.95 -6.57
CA MET A 19 -29.96 36.04 -6.35
C MET A 19 -29.83 34.51 -6.54
N GLU A 20 -30.70 33.82 -5.81
CA GLU A 20 -30.74 32.38 -5.56
C GLU A 20 -31.95 31.68 -6.25
N LEU A 21 -31.94 30.34 -6.17
CA LEU A 21 -33.10 29.43 -6.05
C LEU A 21 -33.96 29.01 -7.27
N THR A 22 -34.18 27.68 -7.30
CA THR A 22 -35.28 26.89 -7.89
C THR A 22 -35.42 26.71 -9.42
N LEU A 23 -34.73 25.68 -9.92
CA LEU A 23 -35.34 24.42 -10.40
C LEU A 23 -36.45 24.46 -11.48
N ALA A 24 -36.13 24.10 -12.73
CA ALA A 24 -36.81 23.05 -13.53
C ALA A 24 -36.26 22.92 -14.96
N ALA A 25 -36.54 21.77 -15.59
CA ALA A 25 -36.52 21.47 -17.03
C ALA A 25 -35.18 21.58 -17.81
N THR A 26 -34.85 20.48 -18.47
CA THR A 26 -33.75 20.26 -19.41
C THR A 26 -33.64 21.29 -20.54
N LEU A 27 -32.42 21.78 -20.80
CA LEU A 27 -31.99 22.12 -22.17
C LEU A 27 -30.47 21.93 -22.31
N VAL A 28 -30.06 21.23 -23.37
CA VAL A 28 -28.66 21.07 -23.73
C VAL A 28 -28.16 22.38 -24.32
N ILE A 29 -27.43 23.16 -23.54
CA ILE A 29 -26.56 24.21 -24.08
C ILE A 29 -25.21 23.56 -24.37
N ALA A 30 -24.84 23.52 -25.65
CA ALA A 30 -23.60 22.92 -26.09
C ALA A 30 -22.40 23.62 -25.43
N GLN A 31 -21.42 22.83 -25.00
CA GLN A 31 -20.07 23.38 -24.82
C GLN A 31 -19.62 23.96 -26.17
N PRO A 32 -18.87 25.09 -26.19
CA PRO A 32 -18.22 25.54 -27.41
C PRO A 32 -17.39 24.37 -27.96
N PRO A 33 -17.41 24.10 -29.28
CA PRO A 33 -16.82 22.89 -29.83
C PRO A 33 -15.34 22.82 -29.43
N ALA A 34 -14.99 21.76 -28.69
CA ALA A 34 -13.60 21.41 -28.48
C ALA A 34 -12.93 21.36 -29.86
N GLN A 35 -11.85 22.13 -30.01
CA GLN A 35 -11.26 22.41 -31.32
C GLN A 35 -11.05 21.10 -32.08
N ALA A 36 -11.71 20.99 -33.25
CA ALA A 36 -11.65 19.79 -34.07
C ALA A 36 -10.18 19.43 -34.32
N PRO A 37 -9.81 18.14 -34.19
CA PRO A 37 -8.42 17.74 -34.04
C PRO A 37 -7.59 18.22 -35.22
N ALA A 38 -6.37 18.70 -34.94
CA ALA A 38 -5.43 19.11 -35.97
C ALA A 38 -5.19 17.95 -36.94
N ALA A 39 -5.74 18.09 -38.16
CA ALA A 39 -5.89 17.01 -39.13
C ALA A 39 -4.54 16.64 -39.76
N GLY A 40 -3.79 15.79 -39.06
CA GLY A 40 -2.49 15.31 -39.48
C GLY A 40 -1.78 14.49 -38.41
N THR A 41 -0.73 13.79 -38.84
CA THR A 41 0.16 13.05 -37.95
C THR A 41 1.11 13.98 -37.19
N ALA A 42 1.77 13.48 -36.15
CA ALA A 42 2.77 14.25 -35.40
C ALA A 42 3.90 14.77 -36.30
N ALA A 43 4.32 14.02 -37.32
CA ALA A 43 5.33 14.46 -38.29
C ALA A 43 4.87 15.62 -39.21
N GLN A 44 3.56 15.80 -39.39
CA GLN A 44 3.00 16.91 -40.16
C GLN A 44 2.79 18.17 -39.29
N ALA A 45 2.45 17.98 -38.01
CA ALA A 45 2.15 19.09 -37.09
C ALA A 45 3.38 19.64 -36.34
N TYR A 46 4.45 18.86 -36.17
CA TYR A 46 5.61 19.23 -35.37
C TYR A 46 6.94 19.02 -36.10
N ARG A 47 7.92 19.90 -35.86
CA ARG A 47 9.24 19.85 -36.49
C ARG A 47 10.14 18.80 -35.83
N ASN A 48 10.92 18.10 -36.65
CA ASN A 48 11.93 17.10 -36.25
C ASN A 48 11.41 15.93 -35.38
N ILE A 49 10.23 15.40 -35.72
CA ILE A 49 9.71 14.15 -35.13
C ILE A 49 10.42 12.96 -35.80
N GLN A 50 11.33 12.30 -35.07
CA GLN A 50 12.12 11.18 -35.58
C GLN A 50 11.51 9.80 -35.27
N LEU A 51 10.80 9.69 -34.14
CA LEU A 51 10.03 8.52 -33.70
C LEU A 51 8.64 9.02 -33.29
N LEU A 52 7.61 8.14 -33.32
CA LEU A 52 6.20 8.53 -33.18
C LEU A 52 5.70 9.45 -34.31
N LYS A 53 6.20 9.27 -35.55
CA LYS A 53 5.84 10.10 -36.71
C LYS A 53 4.35 10.05 -37.04
N ASP A 54 3.76 8.88 -36.92
CA ASP A 54 2.46 8.54 -37.52
C ASP A 54 1.29 8.59 -36.54
N ILE A 55 1.55 8.87 -35.24
CA ILE A 55 0.48 9.08 -34.26
C ILE A 55 -0.32 10.35 -34.61
N PRO A 56 -1.61 10.45 -34.25
CA PRO A 56 -2.35 11.70 -34.37
C PRO A 56 -1.62 12.84 -33.66
N SER A 57 -1.54 14.01 -34.28
CA SER A 57 -0.84 15.18 -33.73
C SER A 57 -1.22 15.50 -32.27
N THR A 58 -2.51 15.37 -31.94
CA THR A 58 -3.08 15.56 -30.60
C THR A 58 -2.53 14.62 -29.53
N GLN A 59 -1.95 13.47 -29.90
CA GLN A 59 -1.41 12.47 -28.97
C GLN A 59 0.06 12.71 -28.61
N LEU A 60 0.78 13.60 -29.31
CA LEU A 60 2.21 13.81 -29.05
C LEU A 60 2.46 14.41 -27.67
N ILE A 61 1.76 15.49 -27.30
CA ILE A 61 1.93 16.16 -26.00
C ILE A 61 1.52 15.28 -24.81
N PRO A 62 0.37 14.55 -24.84
CA PRO A 62 0.08 13.51 -23.84
C PRO A 62 1.18 12.45 -23.71
N THR A 63 1.76 12.00 -24.83
CA THR A 63 2.84 11.01 -24.82
C THR A 63 4.11 11.56 -24.18
N MET A 64 4.50 12.81 -24.47
CA MET A 64 5.64 13.45 -23.82
C MET A 64 5.43 13.63 -22.31
N ARG A 65 4.20 13.97 -21.88
CA ARG A 65 3.84 14.04 -20.45
C ARG A 65 3.91 12.68 -19.75
N PHE A 66 3.49 11.60 -20.42
CA PHE A 66 3.65 10.24 -19.88
C PHE A 66 5.12 9.83 -19.73
N ILE A 67 5.99 10.20 -20.67
CA ILE A 67 7.44 9.97 -20.58
C ILE A 67 8.06 10.79 -19.43
N SER A 68 7.71 12.07 -19.34
CA SER A 68 8.10 12.98 -18.24
C SER A 68 7.75 12.40 -16.86
N ALA A 69 6.49 12.01 -16.65
CA ALA A 69 6.04 11.37 -15.41
C ALA A 69 6.70 9.99 -15.17
N SER A 70 6.96 9.22 -16.23
CA SER A 70 7.62 7.91 -16.11
C SER A 70 9.08 8.01 -15.61
N LEU A 71 9.77 9.09 -15.98
CA LEU A 71 11.19 9.34 -15.69
C LEU A 71 11.39 10.32 -14.51
N GLY A 72 10.33 10.94 -13.97
CA GLY A 72 10.45 11.95 -12.92
C GLY A 72 11.19 13.21 -13.36
N VAL A 73 10.98 13.66 -14.61
CA VAL A 73 11.68 14.82 -15.19
C VAL A 73 10.73 15.76 -15.90
N GLU A 74 11.03 17.06 -15.84
CA GLU A 74 10.30 18.09 -16.59
C GLU A 74 10.64 18.11 -18.08
N CYS A 75 9.80 18.77 -18.88
CA CYS A 75 9.92 18.80 -20.34
C CYS A 75 11.30 19.32 -20.82
N GLU A 76 11.85 20.29 -20.09
CA GLU A 76 13.09 20.99 -20.39
C GLU A 76 14.33 20.09 -20.25
N PHE A 77 14.25 18.96 -19.51
CA PHE A 77 15.30 17.92 -19.47
C PHE A 77 15.61 17.36 -20.87
N CYS A 78 14.59 17.29 -21.75
CA CYS A 78 14.75 16.89 -23.14
C CYS A 78 14.76 18.09 -24.12
N HIS A 79 14.05 19.17 -23.78
CA HIS A 79 13.72 20.27 -24.70
C HIS A 79 14.23 21.64 -24.19
N LEU A 80 15.55 21.80 -24.13
CA LEU A 80 16.19 23.08 -23.80
C LEU A 80 16.01 24.10 -24.95
N GLY A 81 15.08 25.05 -24.79
CA GLY A 81 14.83 26.11 -25.75
C GLY A 81 14.04 25.66 -26.98
N ASP A 82 14.71 25.45 -28.11
CA ASP A 82 14.07 24.95 -29.32
C ASP A 82 13.70 23.47 -29.14
N ARG A 83 12.39 23.21 -28.97
CA ARG A 83 11.88 21.85 -28.77
C ARG A 83 12.14 20.93 -29.97
N SER A 84 12.40 21.47 -31.16
CA SER A 84 12.75 20.73 -32.37
C SER A 84 14.24 20.38 -32.49
N ALA A 85 15.14 21.16 -31.89
CA ALA A 85 16.58 20.85 -31.83
C ALA A 85 16.86 19.52 -31.12
N ASP A 86 17.87 18.78 -31.57
CA ASP A 86 18.21 17.48 -30.98
C ASP A 86 19.22 17.58 -29.83
N THR A 87 19.02 16.73 -28.83
CA THR A 87 19.76 16.68 -27.57
C THR A 87 20.10 15.22 -27.25
N ASP A 88 21.15 14.98 -26.46
CA ASP A 88 21.54 13.61 -26.10
C ASP A 88 20.47 12.88 -25.28
N HIS A 89 19.68 13.62 -24.48
CA HIS A 89 18.49 13.08 -23.82
C HIS A 89 17.40 12.68 -24.82
N LYS A 90 17.07 13.50 -25.84
CA LYS A 90 16.14 13.11 -26.92
C LYS A 90 16.65 11.91 -27.72
N ASN A 91 17.95 11.85 -28.01
CA ASN A 91 18.58 10.74 -28.71
C ASN A 91 18.58 9.44 -27.88
N THR A 92 18.77 9.54 -26.57
CA THR A 92 18.70 8.39 -25.65
C THR A 92 17.26 7.92 -25.45
N ALA A 93 16.31 8.83 -25.27
CA ALA A 93 14.88 8.52 -25.17
C ALA A 93 14.36 7.78 -26.42
N ARG A 94 14.84 8.13 -27.62
CA ARG A 94 14.55 7.39 -28.86
C ARG A 94 15.04 5.94 -28.80
N LYS A 95 16.28 5.71 -28.36
CA LYS A 95 16.84 4.34 -28.18
C LYS A 95 16.00 3.53 -27.19
N MET A 96 15.62 4.12 -26.05
CA MET A 96 14.80 3.47 -25.03
C MET A 96 13.38 3.16 -25.54
N MET A 97 12.74 4.09 -26.26
CA MET A 97 11.44 3.85 -26.89
C MET A 97 11.50 2.74 -27.94
N THR A 98 12.54 2.68 -28.77
CA THR A 98 12.72 1.58 -29.73
C THR A 98 12.89 0.23 -29.03
N MET A 99 13.68 0.17 -27.95
CA MET A 99 13.85 -1.04 -27.14
C MET A 99 12.53 -1.49 -26.50
N MET A 100 11.79 -0.56 -25.89
CA MET A 100 10.46 -0.80 -25.30
C MET A 100 9.47 -1.31 -26.36
N MET A 101 9.46 -0.74 -27.57
CA MET A 101 8.61 -1.19 -28.68
C MET A 101 8.98 -2.59 -29.17
N ALA A 102 10.28 -2.92 -29.25
CA ALA A 102 10.76 -4.25 -29.61
C ALA A 102 10.35 -5.30 -28.58
N ILE A 103 10.57 -5.05 -27.27
CA ILE A 103 10.17 -5.98 -26.20
C ILE A 103 8.66 -6.28 -26.26
N ASN A 104 7.81 -5.25 -26.39
CA ASN A 104 6.37 -5.43 -26.53
C ASN A 104 5.98 -6.26 -27.77
N LYS A 105 6.60 -5.98 -28.91
CA LYS A 105 6.35 -6.72 -30.16
C LYS A 105 6.78 -8.18 -30.04
N ASP A 106 8.02 -8.40 -29.63
CA ASP A 106 8.72 -9.67 -29.81
C ASP A 106 8.53 -10.63 -28.61
N SER A 107 8.22 -10.10 -27.41
CA SER A 107 7.94 -10.89 -26.19
C SER A 107 6.47 -10.88 -25.76
N PHE A 108 5.68 -9.87 -26.14
CA PHE A 108 4.28 -9.72 -25.73
C PHE A 108 3.30 -9.67 -26.91
N GLY A 109 3.72 -10.13 -28.10
CA GLY A 109 2.85 -10.26 -29.28
C GLY A 109 2.30 -8.93 -29.82
N GLY A 110 2.96 -7.81 -29.51
CA GLY A 110 2.51 -6.46 -29.83
C GLY A 110 1.66 -5.80 -28.74
N GLN A 111 1.30 -6.51 -27.67
CA GLN A 111 0.64 -5.89 -26.51
C GLN A 111 1.62 -5.03 -25.71
N ARG A 112 1.12 -3.99 -25.05
CA ARG A 112 1.94 -2.93 -24.43
C ARG A 112 2.04 -3.12 -22.92
N GLU A 113 2.69 -4.21 -22.53
CA GLU A 113 2.96 -4.57 -21.13
C GLU A 113 4.18 -3.81 -20.56
N VAL A 114 5.20 -3.59 -21.38
CA VAL A 114 6.42 -2.87 -20.99
C VAL A 114 6.30 -1.41 -21.39
N THR A 115 6.42 -0.51 -20.41
CA THR A 115 6.33 0.94 -20.59
C THR A 115 7.59 1.63 -20.06
N CYS A 116 7.71 2.94 -20.27
CA CYS A 116 8.77 3.73 -19.65
C CYS A 116 8.74 3.58 -18.11
N TYR A 117 7.55 3.64 -17.49
CA TYR A 117 7.40 3.49 -16.04
C TYR A 117 7.82 2.11 -15.53
N THR A 118 7.60 1.04 -16.31
CA THR A 118 8.00 -0.35 -16.00
C THR A 118 9.51 -0.52 -15.79
N CYS A 119 10.33 0.40 -16.32
CA CYS A 119 11.78 0.41 -16.11
C CYS A 119 12.22 1.53 -15.16
N HIS A 120 11.57 2.70 -15.23
CA HIS A 120 12.05 3.94 -14.61
C HIS A 120 11.40 4.27 -13.25
N HIS A 121 10.17 3.83 -13.00
CA HIS A 121 9.43 4.06 -11.73
C HIS A 121 9.46 5.51 -11.19
N GLY A 122 9.46 6.51 -12.07
CA GLY A 122 9.55 7.93 -11.67
C GLY A 122 10.98 8.44 -11.44
N THR A 123 12.00 7.74 -11.94
CA THR A 123 13.41 8.15 -11.87
C THR A 123 14.07 8.12 -13.26
N ASN A 124 15.00 9.03 -13.52
CA ASN A 124 15.48 9.28 -14.89
C ASN A 124 16.44 8.20 -15.45
N ASN A 125 16.84 7.23 -14.62
CA ASN A 125 17.63 6.06 -14.99
C ASN A 125 16.96 4.79 -14.44
N PRO A 126 16.89 3.66 -15.18
CA PRO A 126 16.25 2.45 -14.68
C PRO A 126 16.92 1.86 -13.44
N VAL A 127 16.13 1.47 -12.45
CA VAL A 127 16.61 0.89 -11.18
C VAL A 127 16.92 -0.61 -11.39
N GLY A 128 18.13 -0.88 -11.93
CA GLY A 128 18.55 -2.23 -12.32
C GLY A 128 18.69 -3.25 -11.18
N THR A 129 18.70 -2.82 -9.92
CA THR A 129 18.66 -3.67 -8.73
C THR A 129 17.84 -2.99 -7.62
N PRO A 130 17.01 -3.71 -6.83
CA PRO A 130 16.23 -3.09 -5.77
C PRO A 130 17.10 -2.51 -4.64
N THR A 131 16.97 -1.22 -4.35
CA THR A 131 17.70 -0.53 -3.26
C THR A 131 17.09 -0.86 -1.89
N PRO A 132 17.79 -1.55 -0.97
CA PRO A 132 17.25 -1.88 0.34
C PRO A 132 17.63 -0.82 1.38
N THR A 133 16.71 0.10 1.71
CA THR A 133 16.99 1.28 2.56
C THR A 133 16.70 1.08 4.05
N GLY A 134 15.77 0.20 4.43
CA GLY A 134 15.39 -0.06 5.83
C GLY A 134 14.63 1.07 6.53
N GLN A 135 14.39 2.20 5.87
CA GLN A 135 13.45 3.24 6.28
C GLN A 135 12.84 3.88 5.03
N TYR A 136 11.61 4.37 5.16
CA TYR A 136 10.98 5.29 4.20
C TYR A 136 10.86 6.66 4.89
N SER A 137 11.38 7.71 4.26
CA SER A 137 11.21 9.10 4.69
C SER A 137 10.96 10.00 3.47
N GLU A 138 10.30 11.13 3.68
CA GLU A 138 9.64 11.92 2.62
C GLU A 138 10.58 12.64 1.63
N LEU A 139 11.91 12.55 1.82
CA LEU A 139 12.90 13.22 0.97
C LEU A 139 13.58 12.31 -0.08
N GLY A 140 13.35 11.00 -0.03
CA GLY A 140 13.90 10.05 -1.00
C GLY A 140 15.42 9.85 -0.92
N ALA A 141 15.97 9.05 -1.84
CA ALA A 141 17.39 8.69 -1.87
C ALA A 141 18.17 9.53 -2.89
N GLY A 142 19.20 10.28 -2.45
CA GLY A 142 20.10 10.94 -3.40
C GLY A 142 21.19 11.88 -2.88
N VAL A 143 21.04 12.52 -1.71
CA VAL A 143 21.94 13.63 -1.30
C VAL A 143 22.43 13.52 0.15
N PHE A 144 23.74 13.67 0.35
CA PHE A 144 24.33 14.00 1.65
C PHE A 144 24.71 15.49 1.69
N PHE A 145 24.18 16.20 2.68
CA PHE A 145 24.57 17.56 3.03
C PHE A 145 25.62 17.56 4.15
N LYS A 146 26.42 18.61 4.18
CA LYS A 146 27.31 18.97 5.29
C LYS A 146 26.49 19.44 6.52
N PRO A 147 27.08 19.51 7.72
CA PRO A 147 26.44 20.08 8.91
C PRO A 147 26.02 21.56 8.79
N ASP A 148 26.49 22.29 7.77
CA ASP A 148 26.12 23.67 7.47
C ASP A 148 24.99 23.81 6.41
N GLY A 149 24.47 22.70 5.90
CA GLY A 149 23.44 22.67 4.86
C GLY A 149 23.96 22.75 3.41
N GLY A 150 25.27 22.88 3.18
CA GLY A 150 25.85 22.82 1.83
C GLY A 150 26.07 21.39 1.33
N PRO A 151 26.01 21.11 0.01
CA PRO A 151 26.29 19.77 -0.52
C PRO A 151 27.76 19.36 -0.34
N LEU A 152 28.01 18.06 -0.21
CA LEU A 152 29.36 17.47 -0.25
C LEU A 152 29.80 17.24 -1.71
N ALA A 153 31.09 17.49 -1.99
CA ALA A 153 31.67 17.32 -3.32
C ALA A 153 32.76 16.22 -3.31
N GLY A 154 32.61 15.22 -4.19
CA GLY A 154 33.69 14.38 -4.71
C GLY A 154 34.64 13.74 -3.70
N GLY A 155 34.17 12.80 -2.87
CA GLY A 155 35.07 11.83 -2.24
C GLY A 155 35.63 10.87 -3.29
N ARG A 156 36.94 10.62 -3.29
CA ARG A 156 37.58 9.63 -4.19
C ARG A 156 37.14 8.22 -3.83
N ASP A 157 37.14 7.30 -4.80
CA ASP A 157 36.73 5.90 -4.62
C ASP A 157 37.46 5.17 -3.48
N GLU A 158 38.71 5.54 -3.18
CA GLU A 158 39.45 5.00 -2.04
C GLU A 158 38.78 5.38 -0.71
N VAL A 159 38.39 6.65 -0.55
CA VAL A 159 37.69 7.15 0.65
C VAL A 159 36.28 6.60 0.71
N MET A 160 35.56 6.53 -0.41
CA MET A 160 34.21 5.94 -0.47
C MET A 160 34.24 4.43 -0.22
N SER A 161 35.25 3.71 -0.70
CA SER A 161 35.43 2.27 -0.46
C SER A 161 35.97 1.96 0.94
N GLN A 162 36.69 2.90 1.58
CA GLN A 162 37.02 2.79 3.00
C GLN A 162 35.78 3.08 3.86
N ALA A 163 35.04 4.16 3.62
CA ALA A 163 33.79 4.45 4.31
C ALA A 163 32.73 3.34 4.10
N TYR A 164 32.67 2.74 2.90
CA TYR A 164 31.83 1.56 2.64
C TYR A 164 32.35 0.32 3.37
N ARG A 165 33.66 0.06 3.37
CA ARG A 165 34.25 -1.03 4.18
C ARG A 165 34.02 -0.82 5.67
N GLU A 166 34.06 0.40 6.19
CA GLU A 166 33.73 0.74 7.58
C GLU A 166 32.23 0.69 7.87
N TYR A 167 31.37 0.96 6.88
CA TYR A 167 29.91 0.82 6.95
C TYR A 167 29.46 -0.65 6.95
N VAL A 168 30.21 -1.53 6.27
CA VAL A 168 29.96 -2.99 6.22
C VAL A 168 30.70 -3.73 7.36
N ALA A 169 31.90 -3.29 7.75
CA ALA A 169 32.69 -3.87 8.85
C ALA A 169 32.37 -3.29 10.23
N LYS A 170 31.65 -2.16 10.31
CA LYS A 170 30.61 -2.02 11.34
C LYS A 170 29.54 -3.05 11.02
N ASP A 171 29.79 -4.27 11.45
CA ASP A 171 28.90 -5.40 11.28
C ASP A 171 27.56 -5.06 11.94
N ARG A 172 26.60 -4.63 11.12
CA ARG A 172 25.25 -4.22 11.54
C ARG A 172 24.42 -5.37 12.06
N LEU A 173 24.92 -6.61 11.99
CA LEU A 173 24.32 -7.81 12.55
C LEU A 173 25.07 -8.30 13.80
N ALA A 174 26.36 -7.96 13.98
CA ALA A 174 27.07 -8.19 15.24
C ALA A 174 26.38 -7.45 16.40
N GLY A 175 26.18 -8.18 17.50
CA GLY A 175 25.46 -7.66 18.66
C GLY A 175 23.94 -7.56 18.49
N LEU A 176 23.38 -7.79 17.29
CA LEU A 176 21.94 -8.04 17.19
C LEU A 176 21.61 -9.41 17.82
N PRO A 177 20.46 -9.53 18.52
CA PRO A 177 19.99 -10.82 18.99
C PRO A 177 19.67 -11.74 17.82
N THR A 178 19.85 -13.05 18.01
CA THR A 178 19.45 -14.07 17.04
C THR A 178 17.92 -14.10 16.88
N PRO A 179 17.36 -14.67 15.79
CA PRO A 179 15.91 -14.84 15.67
C PRO A 179 15.30 -15.55 16.88
N ASP A 180 15.96 -16.59 17.40
CA ASP A 180 15.53 -17.32 18.60
C ASP A 180 15.47 -16.43 19.85
N GLN A 181 16.43 -15.51 20.03
CA GLN A 181 16.43 -14.56 21.15
C GLN A 181 15.31 -13.52 21.01
N ILE A 182 15.03 -13.04 19.81
CA ILE A 182 13.92 -12.11 19.54
C ILE A 182 12.57 -12.80 19.80
N LEU A 183 12.38 -14.02 19.28
CA LEU A 183 11.15 -14.79 19.47
C LEU A 183 10.94 -15.19 20.94
N ALA A 184 12.00 -15.59 21.65
CA ALA A 184 11.92 -15.85 23.09
C ALA A 184 11.54 -14.60 23.89
N LYS A 185 12.10 -13.42 23.53
CA LYS A 185 11.72 -12.14 24.15
C LYS A 185 10.25 -11.80 23.86
N TYR A 186 9.77 -12.01 22.63
CA TYR A 186 8.37 -11.78 22.25
C TYR A 186 7.40 -12.68 23.05
N VAL A 187 7.69 -13.98 23.14
CA VAL A 187 6.89 -14.93 23.93
C VAL A 187 6.87 -14.53 25.41
N ALA A 188 8.00 -14.10 25.98
CA ALA A 188 8.06 -13.60 27.35
C ALA A 188 7.25 -12.30 27.53
N ALA A 189 7.37 -11.34 26.61
CA ALA A 189 6.66 -10.06 26.64
C ALA A 189 5.13 -10.22 26.57
N LEU A 190 4.66 -11.25 25.86
CA LEU A 190 3.25 -11.63 25.81
C LEU A 190 2.72 -12.31 27.09
N GLY A 191 3.56 -12.64 28.07
CA GLY A 191 3.18 -13.36 29.30
C GLY A 191 3.77 -14.77 29.46
N GLY A 192 4.55 -15.23 28.47
CA GLY A 192 5.23 -16.53 28.49
C GLY A 192 4.36 -17.69 28.00
N GLU A 193 5.04 -18.78 27.60
CA GLU A 193 4.41 -19.95 26.98
C GLU A 193 3.31 -20.58 27.85
N GLN A 194 3.53 -20.68 29.17
CA GLN A 194 2.53 -21.28 30.06
C GLN A 194 1.25 -20.44 30.18
N ALA A 195 1.34 -19.10 30.09
CA ALA A 195 0.15 -18.24 30.09
C ALA A 195 -0.57 -18.33 28.74
N LEU A 196 0.18 -18.27 27.64
CA LEU A 196 -0.35 -18.41 26.27
C LEU A 196 -1.08 -19.75 26.07
N ARG A 197 -0.50 -20.88 26.49
CA ARG A 197 -1.14 -22.22 26.38
C ARG A 197 -2.31 -22.45 27.33
N ARG A 198 -2.51 -21.62 28.36
CA ARG A 198 -3.73 -21.66 29.21
C ARG A 198 -4.93 -21.03 28.51
N VAL A 199 -4.72 -20.22 27.48
CA VAL A 199 -5.80 -19.69 26.64
C VAL A 199 -6.04 -20.65 25.48
N THR A 200 -7.24 -21.21 25.39
CA THR A 200 -7.65 -22.16 24.35
C THR A 200 -8.80 -21.64 23.48
N ALA A 201 -9.47 -20.56 23.92
CA ALA A 201 -10.42 -19.81 23.12
C ALA A 201 -10.35 -18.32 23.47
N ARG A 202 -10.79 -17.44 22.57
CA ARG A 202 -10.85 -15.99 22.78
C ARG A 202 -12.06 -15.38 22.06
N LEU A 203 -12.74 -14.47 22.73
CA LEU A 203 -13.74 -13.56 22.15
C LEU A 203 -13.21 -12.14 22.26
N ILE A 204 -13.13 -11.46 21.12
CA ILE A 204 -12.79 -10.04 20.99
C ILE A 204 -14.04 -9.30 20.54
N THR A 205 -14.35 -8.19 21.21
CA THR A 205 -15.43 -7.28 20.87
C THR A 205 -14.84 -5.88 20.72
N GLY A 206 -15.29 -5.14 19.70
CA GLY A 206 -14.82 -3.79 19.42
C GLY A 206 -15.60 -3.10 18.31
N THR A 207 -15.03 -2.01 17.82
CA THR A 207 -15.51 -1.26 16.66
C THR A 207 -14.47 -1.34 15.54
N ALA A 208 -14.92 -1.69 14.34
CA ALA A 208 -14.11 -1.64 13.13
C ALA A 208 -14.42 -0.36 12.34
N GLU A 209 -13.38 0.36 11.95
CA GLU A 209 -13.40 1.42 10.95
C GLU A 209 -13.07 0.80 9.58
N LEU A 210 -13.95 1.05 8.60
CA LEU A 210 -13.86 0.57 7.22
C LEU A 210 -13.94 1.75 6.24
N PRO A 211 -13.28 1.68 5.07
CA PRO A 211 -13.40 2.70 4.03
C PRO A 211 -14.85 2.84 3.53
N GLY A 212 -15.30 4.09 3.37
CA GLY A 212 -16.67 4.38 2.91
C GLY A 212 -16.90 4.05 1.43
N ASP A 213 -15.88 4.21 0.59
CA ASP A 213 -15.86 3.75 -0.80
C ASP A 213 -14.43 3.47 -1.31
N VAL A 214 -14.35 2.84 -2.49
CA VAL A 214 -13.09 2.41 -3.16
C VAL A 214 -12.19 3.59 -3.60
N ARG A 215 -12.69 4.83 -3.55
CA ARG A 215 -11.97 6.05 -3.95
C ARG A 215 -11.59 6.94 -2.77
N GLY A 216 -11.98 6.58 -1.54
CA GLY A 216 -11.81 7.42 -0.35
C GLY A 216 -12.64 8.71 -0.38
N ALA A 217 -13.73 8.76 -1.17
CA ALA A 217 -14.55 9.97 -1.30
C ALA A 217 -15.67 10.06 -0.24
N ALA A 218 -16.23 8.91 0.17
CA ALA A 218 -17.11 8.78 1.32
C ALA A 218 -16.30 8.61 2.63
N PRO A 219 -16.78 9.16 3.76
CA PRO A 219 -16.12 9.03 5.07
C PRO A 219 -16.12 7.57 5.56
N ALA A 220 -15.16 7.23 6.41
CA ALA A 220 -15.01 5.89 6.96
C ALA A 220 -16.22 5.49 7.83
N ILE A 221 -16.76 4.29 7.57
CA ILE A 221 -17.91 3.75 8.31
C ILE A 221 -17.42 2.97 9.53
N HIS A 222 -18.09 3.18 10.66
CA HIS A 222 -17.76 2.56 11.94
C HIS A 222 -18.82 1.51 12.26
N VAL A 223 -18.42 0.24 12.41
CA VAL A 223 -19.33 -0.90 12.60
C VAL A 223 -18.91 -1.79 13.77
N PRO A 224 -19.83 -2.29 14.61
CA PRO A 224 -19.50 -3.24 15.66
C PRO A 224 -18.90 -4.53 15.08
N VAL A 225 -17.79 -4.98 15.66
CA VAL A 225 -17.07 -6.18 15.25
C VAL A 225 -16.93 -7.18 16.40
N GLN A 226 -17.12 -8.45 16.08
CA GLN A 226 -16.79 -9.56 16.96
C GLN A 226 -15.83 -10.51 16.26
N GLN A 227 -14.83 -10.99 16.99
CA GLN A 227 -13.96 -12.10 16.56
C GLN A 227 -13.99 -13.20 17.62
N TYR A 228 -14.22 -14.44 17.19
CA TYR A 228 -14.05 -15.63 18.00
C TYR A 228 -12.85 -16.42 17.45
N PHE A 229 -12.00 -16.89 18.34
CA PHE A 229 -10.88 -17.77 18.05
C PHE A 229 -10.92 -18.98 18.97
N LYS A 230 -10.49 -20.15 18.49
CA LYS A 230 -10.39 -21.38 19.26
C LYS A 230 -9.22 -22.23 18.77
N ALA A 231 -8.43 -22.72 19.71
CA ALA A 231 -7.27 -23.55 19.44
C ALA A 231 -7.67 -24.90 18.80
N PRO A 232 -6.85 -25.45 17.88
CA PRO A 232 -5.55 -24.92 17.46
C PRO A 232 -5.65 -23.81 16.41
N ASN A 233 -6.70 -23.81 15.56
CA ASN A 233 -6.72 -22.97 14.36
C ASN A 233 -8.12 -22.59 13.85
N GLN A 234 -9.15 -22.53 14.70
CA GLN A 234 -10.50 -22.13 14.28
C GLN A 234 -10.74 -20.64 14.58
N TRP A 235 -11.32 -19.89 13.64
CA TRP A 235 -11.73 -18.51 13.90
C TRP A 235 -12.92 -18.06 13.04
N VAL A 236 -13.64 -17.05 13.53
CA VAL A 236 -14.67 -16.33 12.79
C VAL A 236 -14.69 -14.87 13.21
N MET A 237 -14.74 -13.97 12.24
CA MET A 237 -14.94 -12.54 12.39
C MET A 237 -16.32 -12.17 11.84
N THR A 238 -16.96 -11.15 12.42
CA THR A 238 -18.30 -10.71 12.02
C THR A 238 -18.43 -9.21 12.24
N PHE A 239 -18.81 -8.49 11.18
CA PHE A 239 -19.12 -7.06 11.21
C PHE A 239 -20.65 -6.87 11.16
N GLN A 240 -21.18 -5.97 11.99
CA GLN A 240 -22.61 -5.63 12.00
C GLN A 240 -22.86 -4.40 11.11
N MET A 241 -23.17 -4.62 9.84
CA MET A 241 -23.48 -3.54 8.89
C MET A 241 -24.95 -3.14 8.99
N GLY A 242 -25.28 -1.91 8.57
CA GLY A 242 -26.66 -1.41 8.57
C GLY A 242 -27.64 -2.18 7.65
N ASN A 243 -27.13 -3.04 6.77
CA ASN A 243 -27.92 -3.90 5.87
C ASN A 243 -27.83 -5.41 6.21
N GLY A 244 -27.21 -5.78 7.34
CA GLY A 244 -27.03 -7.16 7.77
C GLY A 244 -25.60 -7.45 8.26
N ALA A 245 -25.34 -8.67 8.73
CA ALA A 245 -24.00 -9.07 9.13
C ALA A 245 -23.17 -9.54 7.91
N THR A 246 -21.93 -9.07 7.79
CA THR A 246 -20.90 -9.77 7.00
C THR A 246 -20.01 -10.57 7.94
N SER A 247 -19.47 -11.69 7.47
CA SER A 247 -18.57 -12.51 8.26
C SER A 247 -17.58 -13.27 7.39
N ASN A 248 -16.47 -13.67 7.99
CA ASN A 248 -15.45 -14.50 7.38
C ASN A 248 -14.78 -15.35 8.45
N GLY A 249 -14.27 -16.52 8.08
CA GLY A 249 -13.71 -17.44 9.05
C GLY A 249 -12.98 -18.62 8.44
N PHE A 250 -12.49 -19.47 9.33
CA PHE A 250 -11.80 -20.71 9.02
C PHE A 250 -12.21 -21.76 10.06
N ASP A 251 -12.80 -22.86 9.61
CA ASP A 251 -13.26 -23.95 10.50
C ASP A 251 -12.14 -24.91 10.94
N GLY A 252 -10.90 -24.64 10.52
CA GLY A 252 -9.71 -25.49 10.67
C GLY A 252 -9.34 -26.24 9.37
N THR A 253 -10.28 -26.35 8.42
CA THR A 253 -10.13 -27.03 7.13
C THR A 253 -10.46 -26.13 5.94
N VAL A 254 -11.60 -25.44 5.97
CA VAL A 254 -12.13 -24.60 4.89
C VAL A 254 -12.23 -23.14 5.34
N ALA A 255 -11.74 -22.24 4.47
CA ALA A 255 -11.86 -20.80 4.66
C ALA A 255 -13.13 -20.30 3.96
N TRP A 256 -13.85 -19.36 4.55
CA TRP A 256 -15.14 -18.91 4.01
C TRP A 256 -15.39 -17.42 4.26
N ILE A 257 -16.19 -16.82 3.38
CA ILE A 257 -16.71 -15.45 3.47
C ILE A 257 -18.23 -15.51 3.26
N GLN A 258 -18.98 -14.79 4.08
CA GLN A 258 -20.42 -14.57 3.96
C GLN A 258 -20.69 -13.08 3.73
N ALA A 259 -21.31 -12.76 2.60
CA ALA A 259 -21.78 -11.41 2.29
C ALA A 259 -23.12 -11.11 3.01
N ALA A 260 -23.47 -9.82 3.17
CA ALA A 260 -24.66 -9.38 3.91
C ALA A 260 -25.99 -9.89 3.34
N ASN A 261 -26.04 -10.29 2.08
CA ASN A 261 -27.19 -10.95 1.45
C ASN A 261 -27.36 -12.43 1.84
N GLY A 262 -26.39 -13.01 2.56
CA GLY A 262 -26.35 -14.42 2.97
C GLY A 262 -25.68 -15.37 1.96
N VAL A 263 -25.10 -14.87 0.87
CA VAL A 263 -24.29 -15.71 -0.04
C VAL A 263 -22.95 -16.04 0.64
N VAL A 264 -22.57 -17.32 0.59
CA VAL A 264 -21.32 -17.83 1.20
C VAL A 264 -20.40 -18.38 0.11
N THR A 265 -19.17 -17.90 0.06
CA THR A 265 -18.09 -18.37 -0.82
C THR A 265 -16.93 -18.95 -0.02
N GLU A 266 -16.09 -19.76 -0.66
CA GLU A 266 -14.83 -20.21 -0.06
C GLU A 266 -13.73 -19.17 -0.29
N ALA A 267 -12.93 -18.90 0.74
CA ALA A 267 -11.92 -17.85 0.78
C ALA A 267 -10.50 -18.37 0.46
N THR A 268 -10.42 -19.55 -0.15
CA THR A 268 -9.20 -20.19 -0.66
C THR A 268 -9.50 -20.79 -2.02
N GLY A 269 -8.74 -20.45 -3.06
CA GLY A 269 -8.97 -20.98 -4.41
C GLY A 269 -8.52 -20.03 -5.52
N VAL A 270 -8.87 -20.34 -6.76
CA VAL A 270 -8.40 -19.63 -7.97
C VAL A 270 -9.48 -18.71 -8.57
N THR A 271 -10.59 -18.48 -7.86
CA THR A 271 -11.79 -17.84 -8.41
C THR A 271 -11.88 -16.35 -8.09
N ASN A 272 -11.62 -15.52 -9.10
CA ASN A 272 -12.01 -14.10 -9.24
C ASN A 272 -11.44 -13.08 -8.22
N ALA A 273 -10.60 -13.51 -7.29
CA ALA A 273 -9.71 -12.66 -6.50
C ALA A 273 -8.40 -13.43 -6.23
N PRO A 274 -7.27 -12.76 -5.93
CA PRO A 274 -6.06 -13.42 -5.47
C PRO A 274 -6.25 -13.91 -4.02
N LEU A 275 -6.98 -15.01 -3.85
CA LEU A 275 -7.24 -15.61 -2.54
C LEU A 275 -5.94 -16.21 -1.98
N PRO A 276 -5.70 -16.12 -0.66
CA PRO A 276 -4.51 -16.71 -0.05
C PRO A 276 -4.49 -18.24 -0.24
N PRO A 277 -3.30 -18.86 -0.43
CA PRO A 277 -3.20 -20.31 -0.42
C PRO A 277 -3.60 -20.86 0.96
N LEU A 278 -4.17 -22.07 1.00
CA LEU A 278 -4.64 -22.68 2.27
C LEU A 278 -3.54 -22.77 3.34
N ALA A 279 -2.27 -22.88 2.95
CA ALA A 279 -1.13 -22.80 3.86
C ALA A 279 -1.04 -21.43 4.58
N ARG A 280 -1.23 -20.31 3.86
CA ARG A 280 -1.26 -18.95 4.41
C ARG A 280 -2.42 -18.77 5.39
N VAL A 281 -3.61 -19.29 5.04
CA VAL A 281 -4.77 -19.27 5.96
C VAL A 281 -4.47 -20.09 7.22
N LYS A 282 -3.89 -21.28 7.10
CA LYS A 282 -3.53 -22.11 8.26
C LYS A 282 -2.48 -21.47 9.17
N ARG A 283 -1.49 -20.74 8.64
CA ARG A 283 -0.55 -19.94 9.44
C ARG A 283 -1.26 -18.80 10.16
N ASN A 284 -2.01 -17.98 9.44
CA ASN A 284 -2.73 -16.82 9.99
C ASN A 284 -3.86 -17.19 10.98
N ALA A 285 -4.34 -18.43 10.93
CA ALA A 285 -5.36 -18.95 11.84
C ALA A 285 -4.80 -19.57 13.12
N ASP A 286 -3.48 -19.79 13.21
CA ASP A 286 -2.84 -20.47 14.34
C ASP A 286 -3.02 -19.68 15.65
N PHE A 287 -3.83 -20.22 16.56
CA PHE A 287 -4.13 -19.62 17.86
C PHE A 287 -2.85 -19.39 18.69
N TYR A 288 -1.82 -20.20 18.44
CA TYR A 288 -0.54 -20.15 19.12
C TYR A 288 0.59 -19.62 18.21
N GLU A 289 0.27 -18.84 17.16
CA GLU A 289 1.27 -18.23 16.25
C GLU A 289 2.54 -17.75 16.99
N PRO A 290 2.48 -16.94 18.08
CA PRO A 290 3.68 -16.47 18.78
C PRO A 290 4.63 -17.56 19.28
N LEU A 291 4.11 -18.74 19.63
CA LEU A 291 4.90 -19.91 20.05
C LEU A 291 5.43 -20.72 18.86
N ASN A 292 4.73 -20.64 17.73
CA ASN A 292 4.91 -21.50 16.57
C ASN A 292 5.66 -20.79 15.42
N LEU A 293 5.98 -19.49 15.52
CA LEU A 293 6.71 -18.70 14.51
C LEU A 293 7.94 -19.44 13.94
N LYS A 294 8.75 -20.09 14.79
CA LYS A 294 9.93 -20.86 14.35
C LYS A 294 9.61 -22.09 13.47
N GLN A 295 8.41 -22.66 13.61
CA GLN A 295 7.92 -23.79 12.81
C GLN A 295 7.22 -23.29 11.54
N GLN A 296 6.53 -22.14 11.62
CA GLN A 296 5.86 -21.50 10.49
C GLN A 296 6.83 -20.89 9.46
N TYR A 297 8.01 -20.43 9.91
CA TYR A 297 9.03 -19.80 9.08
C TYR A 297 10.37 -20.56 9.20
N PRO A 298 10.58 -21.65 8.45
CA PRO A 298 11.79 -22.48 8.54
C PRO A 298 13.09 -21.75 8.17
N ARG A 299 13.01 -20.57 7.53
CA ARG A 299 14.11 -19.62 7.40
C ARG A 299 13.72 -18.28 8.04
N LEU A 300 14.35 -17.96 9.16
CA LEU A 300 14.25 -16.65 9.83
C LEU A 300 15.60 -15.95 9.77
N THR A 301 15.61 -14.65 9.49
CA THR A 301 16.84 -13.86 9.38
C THR A 301 16.62 -12.44 9.88
N VAL A 302 17.40 -12.01 10.86
CA VAL A 302 17.42 -10.61 11.32
C VAL A 302 18.12 -9.76 10.25
N ARG A 303 17.51 -8.64 9.87
CA ARG A 303 17.99 -7.77 8.78
C ARG A 303 18.58 -6.45 9.25
N GLY A 304 18.34 -6.08 10.50
CA GLY A 304 18.76 -4.81 11.09
C GLY A 304 17.78 -4.34 12.16
N ILE A 305 17.95 -3.08 12.55
CA ILE A 305 16.96 -2.30 13.30
C ILE A 305 16.34 -1.29 12.34
N GLU A 306 15.01 -1.17 12.33
CA GLU A 306 14.26 -0.18 11.55
C GLU A 306 13.29 0.57 12.49
N ASN A 307 13.07 1.86 12.25
CA ASN A 307 12.15 2.64 13.08
C ASN A 307 10.72 2.54 12.54
N VAL A 308 9.79 2.16 13.41
CA VAL A 308 8.36 2.01 13.11
C VAL A 308 7.58 2.91 14.08
N ARG A 309 7.01 4.01 13.55
CA ARG A 309 6.17 4.94 14.31
C ARG A 309 6.85 5.51 15.57
N GLY A 310 8.17 5.72 15.53
CA GLY A 310 8.99 6.21 16.64
C GLY A 310 9.65 5.09 17.46
N LEU A 311 9.24 3.83 17.31
CA LEU A 311 9.84 2.68 18.00
C LEU A 311 10.96 2.08 17.15
N ASP A 312 12.14 1.88 17.73
CA ASP A 312 13.20 1.10 17.09
C ASP A 312 12.86 -0.40 17.19
N THR A 313 12.81 -1.09 16.05
CA THR A 313 12.35 -2.48 15.95
C THR A 313 13.40 -3.38 15.32
N TYR A 314 13.62 -4.58 15.88
CA TYR A 314 14.34 -5.64 15.19
C TYR A 314 13.49 -6.18 14.04
N VAL A 315 14.02 -6.15 12.83
CA VAL A 315 13.31 -6.65 11.65
C VAL A 315 13.77 -8.07 11.32
N VAL A 316 12.86 -9.01 11.52
CA VAL A 316 13.06 -10.43 11.20
C VAL A 316 12.30 -10.75 9.92
N VAL A 317 13.01 -11.19 8.88
CA VAL A 317 12.38 -11.77 7.68
C VAL A 317 12.13 -13.25 7.94
N GLY A 318 10.88 -13.67 7.90
CA GLY A 318 10.46 -15.06 7.90
C GLY A 318 10.08 -15.50 6.50
N VAL A 319 10.66 -16.60 6.01
CA VAL A 319 10.26 -17.23 4.75
C VAL A 319 9.48 -18.51 5.07
N PRO A 320 8.16 -18.53 4.87
CA PRO A 320 7.34 -19.72 5.01
C PRO A 320 7.54 -20.67 3.82
N ASP A 321 7.16 -21.94 3.97
CA ASP A 321 7.22 -22.91 2.87
C ASP A 321 6.16 -22.63 1.80
N GLY A 322 6.58 -22.64 0.53
CA GLY A 322 5.71 -22.53 -0.64
C GLY A 322 5.02 -21.18 -0.83
N ASP A 323 5.46 -20.12 -0.15
CA ASP A 323 4.71 -18.86 -0.04
C ASP A 323 5.65 -17.65 0.18
N LEU A 324 5.12 -16.44 0.00
CA LEU A 324 5.91 -15.19 0.00
C LEU A 324 6.55 -14.88 1.37
N PRO A 325 7.81 -14.37 1.42
CA PRO A 325 8.44 -13.88 2.63
C PRO A 325 7.65 -12.78 3.33
N GLU A 326 7.75 -12.74 4.66
CA GLU A 326 7.05 -11.80 5.54
C GLU A 326 8.07 -11.10 6.46
N ARG A 327 7.80 -9.84 6.83
CA ARG A 327 8.65 -9.02 7.70
C ARG A 327 7.95 -8.82 9.05
N LEU A 328 8.59 -9.27 10.12
CA LEU A 328 8.13 -9.17 11.50
C LEU A 328 8.98 -8.11 12.21
N PHE A 329 8.34 -7.08 12.75
CA PHE A 329 8.99 -5.93 13.39
C PHE A 329 8.74 -5.99 14.90
N PHE A 330 9.75 -6.39 15.67
CA PHE A 330 9.66 -6.52 17.12
C PHE A 330 10.31 -5.32 17.79
N ASP A 331 9.57 -4.58 18.62
CA ASP A 331 10.12 -3.46 19.39
C ASP A 331 11.35 -3.91 20.21
N THR A 332 12.46 -3.20 20.02
CA THR A 332 13.73 -3.47 20.70
C THR A 332 13.59 -3.39 22.22
N GLN A 333 12.70 -2.54 22.74
CA GLN A 333 12.51 -2.30 24.17
C GLN A 333 11.60 -3.37 24.82
N THR A 334 10.34 -3.47 24.43
CA THR A 334 9.37 -4.42 25.01
C THR A 334 9.54 -5.84 24.46
N GLY A 335 9.98 -6.00 23.21
CA GLY A 335 9.97 -7.28 22.48
C GLY A 335 8.64 -7.59 21.78
N LEU A 336 7.63 -6.72 21.85
CA LEU A 336 6.33 -6.93 21.22
C LEU A 336 6.41 -6.76 19.70
N LEU A 337 5.67 -7.58 18.95
CA LEU A 337 5.47 -7.41 17.51
C LEU A 337 4.58 -6.18 17.27
N VAL A 338 5.14 -5.10 16.72
CA VAL A 338 4.41 -3.83 16.50
C VAL A 338 3.98 -3.61 15.04
N ARG A 339 4.55 -4.40 14.12
CA ARG A 339 4.15 -4.47 12.71
C ARG A 339 4.46 -5.85 12.12
N LYS A 340 3.56 -6.35 11.27
CA LYS A 340 3.75 -7.49 10.37
C LYS A 340 3.48 -7.00 8.96
N SER A 341 4.43 -7.17 8.05
CA SER A 341 4.26 -6.87 6.62
C SER A 341 4.31 -8.18 5.84
N THR A 342 3.24 -8.41 5.07
CA THR A 342 3.05 -9.59 4.22
C THR A 342 2.79 -9.14 2.78
N ALA A 343 2.64 -10.09 1.87
CA ALA A 343 2.09 -9.78 0.55
C ALA A 343 1.26 -10.96 0.01
N VAL A 344 0.40 -10.64 -0.95
CA VAL A 344 -0.36 -11.60 -1.76
C VAL A 344 0.19 -11.55 -3.19
N ALA A 345 0.43 -12.70 -3.81
CA ALA A 345 0.87 -12.76 -5.20
C ALA A 345 -0.29 -12.41 -6.16
N THR A 346 -0.02 -11.57 -7.15
CA THR A 346 -0.97 -11.23 -8.24
C THR A 346 -0.31 -11.44 -9.60
N ALA A 347 -1.08 -11.41 -10.67
CA ALA A 347 -0.57 -11.55 -12.05
C ALA A 347 0.43 -10.46 -12.46
N LEU A 348 0.47 -9.32 -11.77
CA LEU A 348 1.34 -8.18 -12.08
C LEU A 348 2.43 -7.94 -11.01
N GLY A 349 2.55 -8.82 -10.02
CA GLY A 349 3.51 -8.70 -8.91
C GLY A 349 2.88 -8.89 -7.53
N ASN A 350 3.63 -8.59 -6.49
CA ASN A 350 3.19 -8.79 -5.10
C ASN A 350 2.40 -7.57 -4.61
N TYR A 351 1.22 -7.82 -4.03
CA TYR A 351 0.36 -6.85 -3.36
C TYR A 351 0.67 -6.84 -1.86
N PRO A 352 1.45 -5.86 -1.34
CA PRO A 352 1.82 -5.80 0.06
C PRO A 352 0.64 -5.42 0.95
N ILE A 353 0.61 -6.00 2.14
CA ILE A 353 -0.35 -5.70 3.21
C ILE A 353 0.44 -5.51 4.49
N GLN A 354 0.20 -4.41 5.20
CA GLN A 354 0.85 -4.06 6.46
C GLN A 354 -0.19 -4.09 7.59
N THR A 355 0.07 -4.88 8.63
CA THR A 355 -0.73 -4.89 9.85
C THR A 355 0.11 -4.36 11.01
N ASP A 356 -0.30 -3.24 11.58
CA ASP A 356 0.29 -2.62 12.76
C ASP A 356 -0.49 -3.04 14.02
N TYR A 357 0.24 -3.37 15.08
CA TYR A 357 -0.29 -3.71 16.39
C TYR A 357 0.09 -2.62 17.39
N ASP A 358 -0.84 -2.26 18.26
CA ASP A 358 -0.74 -1.08 19.11
C ASP A 358 -1.59 -1.26 20.38
N ASP A 359 -1.35 -0.43 21.40
CA ASP A 359 -2.06 -0.48 22.70
C ASP A 359 -2.07 -1.89 23.33
N TYR A 360 -0.89 -2.46 23.61
CA TYR A 360 -0.78 -3.80 24.20
C TYR A 360 -1.16 -3.81 25.69
N ARG A 361 -2.37 -4.29 26.00
CA ARG A 361 -2.90 -4.39 27.37
C ARG A 361 -2.82 -5.82 27.92
N ASP A 362 -2.80 -5.97 29.23
CA ASP A 362 -2.89 -7.30 29.87
C ASP A 362 -4.34 -7.80 29.89
N VAL A 363 -4.52 -9.07 29.53
CA VAL A 363 -5.81 -9.78 29.54
C VAL A 363 -5.64 -11.09 30.32
N GLY A 364 -5.48 -10.99 31.64
CA GLY A 364 -5.40 -12.16 32.52
C GLY A 364 -4.05 -12.88 32.44
N GLY A 365 -2.96 -12.12 32.43
CA GLY A 365 -1.59 -12.63 32.34
C GLY A 365 -1.10 -12.91 30.92
N VAL A 366 -1.87 -12.53 29.90
CA VAL A 366 -1.46 -12.57 28.48
C VAL A 366 -1.68 -11.19 27.87
N LYS A 367 -0.68 -10.62 27.19
CA LYS A 367 -0.84 -9.33 26.50
C LYS A 367 -1.56 -9.48 25.16
N PHE A 368 -2.39 -8.49 24.83
CA PHE A 368 -3.12 -8.43 23.57
C PHE A 368 -3.17 -6.97 23.05
N PRO A 369 -2.99 -6.71 21.73
CA PRO A 369 -3.09 -5.36 21.18
C PRO A 369 -4.55 -4.90 21.13
N TYR A 370 -4.83 -3.74 21.70
CA TYR A 370 -6.17 -3.15 21.69
C TYR A 370 -6.44 -2.27 20.47
N LEU A 371 -5.44 -2.03 19.63
CA LEU A 371 -5.60 -1.34 18.36
C LEU A 371 -4.80 -2.06 17.27
N VAL A 372 -5.50 -2.48 16.21
CA VAL A 372 -4.91 -3.18 15.06
C VAL A 372 -5.27 -2.42 13.79
N ARG A 373 -4.27 -1.96 13.03
CA ARG A 373 -4.48 -1.22 11.77
C ARG A 373 -3.93 -2.02 10.60
N THR A 374 -4.77 -2.42 9.67
CA THR A 374 -4.35 -3.06 8.41
C THR A 374 -4.45 -2.04 7.28
N VAL A 375 -3.37 -1.89 6.51
CA VAL A 375 -3.25 -0.96 5.39
C VAL A 375 -2.71 -1.70 4.16
N ALA A 376 -3.28 -1.44 2.99
CA ALA A 376 -2.93 -2.06 1.72
C ALA A 376 -2.43 -1.02 0.69
N ILE A 377 -2.29 -1.40 -0.59
CA ILE A 377 -2.09 -0.43 -1.68
C ILE A 377 -3.40 0.29 -2.04
N SER A 378 -4.53 -0.43 -2.01
CA SER A 378 -5.85 0.15 -2.19
C SER A 378 -6.45 0.54 -0.84
N PRO A 379 -6.79 1.81 -0.60
CA PRO A 379 -7.52 2.22 0.62
C PRO A 379 -8.87 1.50 0.80
N ALA A 380 -9.38 0.82 -0.24
CA ALA A 380 -10.58 -0.01 -0.16
C ALA A 380 -10.42 -1.29 0.67
N ASP A 381 -9.18 -1.74 0.90
CA ASP A 381 -8.86 -2.93 1.70
C ASP A 381 -8.36 -2.60 3.11
N ASP A 382 -8.31 -1.31 3.47
CA ASP A 382 -7.87 -0.83 4.78
C ASP A 382 -8.89 -1.20 5.87
N LEU A 383 -8.40 -1.47 7.08
CA LEU A 383 -9.23 -1.90 8.22
C LEU A 383 -8.54 -1.54 9.54
N THR A 384 -9.16 -0.66 10.32
CA THR A 384 -8.74 -0.42 11.71
C THR A 384 -9.72 -1.07 12.68
N ILE A 385 -9.22 -1.83 13.66
CA ILE A 385 -10.00 -2.43 14.74
C ILE A 385 -9.61 -1.78 16.06
N HIS A 386 -10.56 -1.08 16.67
CA HIS A 386 -10.50 -0.63 18.05
C HIS A 386 -11.13 -1.70 18.94
N VAL A 387 -10.31 -2.40 19.73
CA VAL A 387 -10.78 -3.42 20.68
C VAL A 387 -11.32 -2.74 21.92
N GLU A 388 -12.53 -3.13 22.33
CA GLU A 388 -13.17 -2.66 23.55
C GLU A 388 -13.03 -3.70 24.66
N LYS A 389 -13.16 -4.99 24.32
CA LYS A 389 -13.13 -6.10 25.27
C LYS A 389 -12.46 -7.34 24.68
N VAL A 390 -11.55 -7.94 25.43
CA VAL A 390 -11.05 -9.30 25.18
C VAL A 390 -11.50 -10.21 26.32
N GLN A 391 -11.96 -11.42 25.98
CA GLN A 391 -12.37 -12.45 26.91
C GLN A 391 -11.63 -13.74 26.54
N ASN A 392 -10.75 -14.19 27.42
CA ASN A 392 -10.04 -15.47 27.28
C ASN A 392 -10.91 -16.61 27.84
N ASN A 393 -10.86 -17.77 27.19
CA ASN A 393 -11.62 -18.99 27.51
C ASN A 393 -13.15 -18.80 27.67
N PRO A 394 -13.85 -18.08 26.76
CA PRO A 394 -15.31 -18.02 26.77
C PRO A 394 -15.92 -19.38 26.39
N THR A 395 -17.09 -19.69 26.94
CA THR A 395 -17.94 -20.76 26.39
C THR A 395 -18.33 -20.40 24.95
N VAL A 396 -18.00 -21.26 23.99
CA VAL A 396 -18.35 -21.06 22.58
C VAL A 396 -18.94 -22.34 21.99
N ASP A 397 -20.01 -22.19 21.23
CA ASP A 397 -20.63 -23.30 20.50
C ASP A 397 -19.68 -23.88 19.42
N ALA A 398 -19.80 -25.18 19.15
CA ALA A 398 -18.97 -25.86 18.15
C ALA A 398 -19.31 -25.45 16.71
N GLY A 399 -20.57 -25.16 16.41
CA GLY A 399 -21.02 -24.70 15.10
C GLY A 399 -20.62 -23.26 14.77
N LYS A 400 -20.16 -22.47 15.76
CA LYS A 400 -19.81 -21.05 15.61
C LYS A 400 -18.76 -20.76 14.51
N PHE A 401 -17.89 -21.72 14.22
CA PHE A 401 -16.79 -21.60 13.23
C PHE A 401 -17.10 -22.23 11.87
N ALA A 402 -18.12 -23.10 11.81
CA ALA A 402 -18.43 -23.89 10.62
C ALA A 402 -18.87 -23.00 9.45
N LYS A 403 -18.46 -23.37 8.23
CA LYS A 403 -18.90 -22.70 7.00
C LYS A 403 -20.44 -22.64 6.93
N PRO A 404 -21.07 -21.45 6.93
CA PRO A 404 -22.52 -21.34 6.89
C PRO A 404 -23.11 -21.84 5.56
N ALA A 405 -24.37 -22.26 5.57
CA ALA A 405 -25.09 -22.60 4.35
C ALA A 405 -25.35 -21.32 3.53
N SER A 406 -24.93 -21.30 2.26
CA SER A 406 -25.21 -20.17 1.37
C SER A 406 -26.70 -20.03 1.12
N ARG A 407 -27.22 -18.82 1.30
CA ARG A 407 -28.57 -18.47 0.85
C ARG A 407 -28.64 -18.60 -0.68
N PRO A 408 -29.73 -19.13 -1.26
CA PRO A 408 -29.97 -19.04 -2.70
C PRO A 408 -30.01 -17.58 -3.15
N ALA A 409 -29.52 -17.31 -4.36
CA ALA A 409 -29.80 -16.03 -5.01
C ALA A 409 -31.32 -15.88 -5.17
N ALA A 410 -31.86 -14.69 -4.91
CA ALA A 410 -33.26 -14.41 -5.17
C ALA A 410 -33.55 -14.61 -6.67
N ALA A 411 -34.62 -15.35 -6.98
CA ALA A 411 -35.13 -15.44 -8.35
C ALA A 411 -35.46 -14.03 -8.85
N ARG A 412 -35.05 -13.74 -10.09
CA ARG A 412 -35.33 -12.47 -10.79
C ARG A 412 -36.58 -12.60 -11.63
#